data_AF-A0A9P7X8I1-F1
#
_entry.id   AF-A0A9P7X8I1-F1
#
_cell.length_a   1.000
_cell.length_b   1.000
_cell.length_c   1.000
_cell.angle_alpha   90.00
_cell.angle_beta   90.00
_cell.angle_gamma   90.00
#
_symmetry.space_group_name_H-M   'P 1'
#
loop_
_entity.id
_entity.type
_entity.pdbx_description
1 polymer ?
#
loop_
_entity_poly.entity_id
_entity_poly.type
_entity_poly.pdbx_seq_one_letter_code
_entity_poly.pdbx_strand_id
1 'polypeptide(L)'
;MEQLERRLTYTEQMDEDAEAERNHVLLKLEEARNAIETLKKFLADISRDWKNRENRVLGYVVLSPPISIGVEEEGFAEDWAVIEIDDSKVDSTNFVRNGIDLGITIPVVKLTTWMSPHPINLSLFKYPGDHILKCYGTIPDEEIWKPSSKRLDRDNHLCIMVIKRGYASDLTVGRLNTTRSFTKVYSMGQPGQMSREVTVLPRNSKSSAFSEPGDSGSAVVDGRGRIVGLLTGGAGD
;
A
#
# COMPACT_ATOMS: atom_id res chain seq x y z
N MET A 1 -1.49 11.86 25.67
CA MET A 1 -2.22 11.78 26.95
C MET A 1 -2.10 13.09 27.72
N GLU A 2 -0.88 13.56 28.00
CA GLU A 2 -0.63 14.83 28.71
C GLU A 2 -1.35 16.05 28.13
N GLN A 3 -1.43 16.19 26.80
CA GLN A 3 -2.19 17.27 26.16
C GLN A 3 -3.71 17.19 26.41
N LEU A 4 -4.27 15.98 26.49
CA LEU A 4 -5.70 15.77 26.80
C LEU A 4 -5.98 16.04 28.27
N GLU A 5 -5.06 15.65 29.17
CA GLU A 5 -5.15 15.95 30.60
C GLU A 5 -5.10 17.46 30.85
N ARG A 6 -4.19 18.18 30.18
CA ARG A 6 -4.14 19.65 30.23
C ARG A 6 -5.43 20.30 29.69
N ARG A 7 -6.02 19.77 28.61
CA ARG A 7 -7.30 20.24 28.08
C ARG A 7 -8.44 20.01 29.08
N LEU A 8 -8.45 18.87 29.76
CA LEU A 8 -9.46 18.58 30.78
C LEU A 8 -9.39 19.58 31.94
N THR A 9 -8.19 19.84 32.47
CA THR A 9 -7.97 20.83 33.54
C THR A 9 -8.40 22.24 33.12
N TYR A 10 -8.23 22.60 31.85
CA TYR A 10 -8.68 23.89 31.32
C TYR A 10 -10.20 23.97 31.21
N THR A 11 -10.87 22.89 30.77
CA THR A 11 -12.34 22.83 30.67
C THR A 11 -13.03 22.83 32.03
N GLU A 12 -12.36 22.38 33.09
CA GLU A 12 -12.86 22.44 34.47
C GLU A 12 -12.92 23.86 35.04
N GLN A 13 -12.34 24.85 34.36
CA GLN A 13 -12.31 26.26 34.75
C GLN A 13 -13.32 27.13 33.98
N MET A 14 -14.19 26.54 33.14
CA MET A 14 -15.15 27.25 32.27
C MET A 14 -16.62 26.90 32.62
N ASP A 15 -17.55 27.82 32.33
CA ASP A 15 -19.01 27.71 32.58
C ASP A 15 -19.75 26.66 31.70
N GLU A 16 -21.06 26.46 31.93
CA GLU A 16 -21.96 25.40 31.39
C GLU A 16 -21.76 24.99 29.90
N ASP A 17 -21.38 25.90 28.99
CA ASP A 17 -21.07 25.56 27.58
C ASP A 17 -19.84 24.62 27.43
N ALA A 18 -19.07 24.40 28.49
CA ALA A 18 -17.90 23.52 28.53
C ALA A 18 -18.23 22.04 28.80
N GLU A 19 -19.47 21.68 29.14
CA GLU A 19 -19.81 20.30 29.51
C GLU A 19 -19.66 19.33 28.32
N ALA A 20 -20.07 19.74 27.11
CA ALA A 20 -19.92 18.94 25.90
C ALA A 20 -18.44 18.68 25.55
N GLU A 21 -17.60 19.70 25.67
CA GLU A 21 -16.16 19.59 25.42
C GLU A 21 -15.48 18.74 26.49
N ARG A 22 -15.86 18.90 27.77
CA ARG A 22 -15.38 18.08 28.88
C ARG A 22 -15.69 16.60 28.66
N ASN A 23 -16.94 16.28 28.30
CA ASN A 23 -17.35 14.91 28.01
C ASN A 23 -16.59 14.32 26.81
N HIS A 24 -16.33 15.11 25.77
CA HIS A 24 -15.51 14.69 24.62
C HIS A 24 -14.06 14.41 25.00
N VAL A 25 -13.45 15.27 25.82
CA VAL A 25 -12.07 15.08 26.30
C VAL A 25 -11.97 13.85 27.21
N LEU A 26 -12.95 13.64 28.10
CA LEU A 26 -13.03 12.45 28.96
C LEU A 26 -13.14 11.16 28.13
N LEU A 27 -14.02 11.13 27.12
CA LEU A 27 -14.14 9.99 26.22
C LEU A 27 -12.81 9.66 25.56
N LYS A 28 -12.11 10.67 25.00
CA LYS A 28 -10.80 10.48 24.37
C LYS A 28 -9.71 10.03 25.33
N LEU A 29 -9.74 10.50 26.58
CA LEU A 29 -8.81 10.04 27.61
C LEU A 29 -9.02 8.57 27.93
N GLU A 30 -10.28 8.16 28.04
CA GLU A 30 -10.65 6.77 28.31
C GLU A 30 -10.27 5.85 27.14
N GLU A 31 -10.57 6.25 25.90
CA GLU A 31 -10.11 5.56 24.69
C GLU A 31 -8.58 5.41 24.67
N ALA A 32 -7.85 6.48 24.97
CA ALA A 32 -6.39 6.45 25.01
C ALA A 32 -5.84 5.53 26.11
N ARG A 33 -6.47 5.49 27.29
CA ARG A 33 -6.09 4.59 28.39
C ARG A 33 -6.32 3.12 28.01
N ASN A 34 -7.49 2.81 27.46
CA ASN A 34 -7.83 1.47 26.99
C ASN A 34 -6.89 1.01 25.86
N ALA A 35 -6.53 1.92 24.94
CA ALA A 35 -5.55 1.64 23.90
C ALA A 35 -4.16 1.34 24.48
N ILE A 36 -3.70 2.11 25.48
CA ILE A 36 -2.41 1.84 26.15
C ILE A 36 -2.43 0.49 26.86
N GLU A 37 -3.50 0.15 27.57
CA GLU A 37 -3.61 -1.13 28.25
C GLU A 37 -3.56 -2.29 27.25
N THR A 38 -4.28 -2.16 26.14
CA THR A 38 -4.28 -3.14 25.04
C THR A 38 -2.88 -3.28 24.44
N LEU A 39 -2.20 -2.17 24.15
CA LEU A 39 -0.83 -2.20 23.62
C LEU A 39 0.18 -2.79 24.62
N LYS A 40 0.01 -2.58 25.92
CA LYS A 40 0.85 -3.21 26.95
C LYS A 40 0.67 -4.72 26.99
N LYS A 41 -0.56 -5.21 26.89
CA LYS A 41 -0.85 -6.65 26.79
C LYS A 41 -0.21 -7.24 25.53
N PHE A 42 -0.41 -6.59 24.39
CA PHE A 42 0.19 -7.00 23.12
C PHE A 42 1.72 -7.02 23.16
N LEU A 43 2.34 -5.98 23.76
CA LEU A 43 3.78 -5.93 23.95
C LEU A 43 4.27 -7.07 24.84
N ALA A 44 3.53 -7.41 25.91
CA ALA A 44 3.88 -8.54 26.78
C ALA A 44 3.81 -9.88 26.02
N ASP A 45 2.79 -10.07 25.18
CA ASP A 45 2.65 -11.27 24.34
C ASP A 45 3.78 -11.37 23.30
N ILE A 46 4.09 -10.28 22.58
CA ILE A 46 5.24 -10.23 21.67
C ILE A 46 6.55 -10.54 22.41
N SER A 47 6.75 -9.94 23.59
CA SER A 47 7.99 -10.12 24.36
C SER A 47 8.13 -11.54 24.93
N ARG A 48 7.01 -12.20 25.22
CA ARG A 48 6.97 -13.58 25.71
C ARG A 48 7.20 -14.57 24.57
N ASP A 49 6.43 -14.45 23.49
CA ASP A 49 6.30 -15.50 22.48
C ASP A 49 7.15 -15.24 21.23
N TRP A 50 7.45 -13.98 20.91
CA TRP A 50 8.07 -13.59 19.63
C TRP A 50 9.48 -12.99 19.80
N LYS A 51 10.02 -12.97 21.03
CA LYS A 51 11.37 -12.45 21.29
C LYS A 51 12.44 -13.26 20.57
N ASN A 52 12.30 -14.59 20.54
CA ASN A 52 13.21 -15.48 19.82
C ASN A 52 12.96 -15.42 18.31
N ARG A 53 14.03 -15.43 17.51
CA ARG A 53 13.94 -15.22 16.06
C ARG A 53 13.27 -16.40 15.35
N GLU A 54 13.46 -17.59 15.87
CA GLU A 54 12.89 -18.86 15.39
C GLU A 54 11.36 -18.83 15.44
N ASN A 55 10.79 -18.15 16.45
CA ASN A 55 9.34 -18.00 16.57
C ASN A 55 8.77 -17.06 15.51
N ARG A 56 9.58 -16.19 14.91
CA ARG A 56 9.19 -15.22 13.87
C ARG A 56 9.16 -15.80 12.46
N VAL A 57 9.47 -17.08 12.28
CA VAL A 57 9.27 -17.78 11.00
C VAL A 57 7.78 -18.04 10.82
N LEU A 58 7.13 -17.30 9.91
CA LEU A 58 5.68 -17.35 9.66
C LEU A 58 5.28 -18.33 8.56
N GLY A 59 6.25 -18.99 7.93
CA GLY A 59 6.02 -19.83 6.76
C GLY A 59 7.32 -20.22 6.09
N TYR A 60 7.21 -20.92 4.95
CA TYR A 60 8.35 -21.40 4.17
C TYR A 60 8.11 -21.22 2.68
N VAL A 61 9.19 -20.97 1.94
CA VAL A 61 9.14 -20.87 0.48
C VAL A 61 8.95 -22.26 -0.10
N VAL A 62 7.85 -22.47 -0.83
CA VAL A 62 7.56 -23.74 -1.51
C VAL A 62 7.99 -23.73 -2.98
N LEU A 63 8.07 -22.53 -3.57
CA LEU A 63 8.49 -22.34 -4.95
C LEU A 63 9.14 -20.97 -5.09
N SER A 64 10.30 -20.93 -5.73
CA SER A 64 10.96 -19.70 -6.17
C SER A 64 11.74 -20.03 -7.44
N PRO A 65 11.15 -19.79 -8.62
CA PRO A 65 11.85 -20.00 -9.88
C PRO A 65 13.07 -19.06 -9.97
N PRO A 66 14.11 -19.43 -10.74
CA PRO A 66 15.19 -18.50 -11.07
C PRO A 66 14.62 -17.25 -11.73
N ILE A 67 15.18 -16.08 -11.42
CA ILE A 67 14.80 -14.84 -12.09
C ILE A 67 14.98 -15.02 -13.60
N SER A 68 13.93 -14.78 -14.35
CA SER A 68 13.94 -14.87 -15.81
C SER A 68 13.46 -13.58 -16.43
N ILE A 69 14.16 -13.13 -17.46
CA ILE A 69 13.92 -11.85 -18.14
C ILE A 69 13.42 -12.15 -19.55
N GLY A 70 12.33 -11.50 -19.96
CA GLY A 70 11.78 -11.69 -21.29
C GLY A 70 11.03 -13.02 -21.43
N VAL A 71 10.31 -13.42 -20.38
CA VAL A 71 9.56 -14.68 -20.34
C VAL A 71 8.34 -14.60 -21.25
N GLU A 72 8.06 -15.70 -21.97
CA GLU A 72 6.89 -15.88 -22.84
C GLU A 72 6.75 -14.85 -23.99
N GLU A 73 5.63 -14.84 -24.70
CA GLU A 73 5.39 -13.88 -25.81
C GLU A 73 5.32 -12.41 -25.33
N GLU A 74 5.01 -12.22 -24.05
CA GLU A 74 4.80 -10.92 -23.43
C GLU A 74 6.10 -10.23 -23.02
N GLY A 75 7.13 -11.00 -22.62
CA GLY A 75 8.49 -10.49 -22.43
C GLY A 75 8.73 -9.73 -21.12
N PHE A 76 7.94 -9.98 -20.08
CA PHE A 76 8.15 -9.41 -18.74
C PHE A 76 9.25 -10.16 -17.97
N ALA A 77 9.71 -9.57 -16.87
CA ALA A 77 10.57 -10.25 -15.90
C ALA A 77 9.70 -11.02 -14.89
N GLU A 78 10.13 -12.23 -14.56
CA GLU A 78 9.56 -13.03 -13.48
C GLU A 78 10.53 -13.09 -12.31
N ASP A 79 10.07 -12.55 -11.17
CA ASP A 79 10.77 -12.61 -9.89
C ASP A 79 9.72 -12.74 -8.78
N TRP A 80 9.35 -13.98 -8.46
CA TRP A 80 8.29 -14.29 -7.50
C TRP A 80 8.61 -15.54 -6.70
N ALA A 81 8.00 -15.64 -5.52
CA ALA A 81 8.06 -16.82 -4.68
C ALA A 81 6.68 -17.13 -4.10
N VAL A 82 6.37 -18.40 -3.94
CA VAL A 82 5.22 -18.88 -3.17
C VAL A 82 5.69 -19.19 -1.77
N ILE A 83 5.02 -18.60 -0.79
CA ILE A 83 5.26 -18.86 0.62
C ILE A 83 4.03 -19.57 1.18
N GLU A 84 4.22 -20.76 1.71
CA GLU A 84 3.21 -21.44 2.51
C GLU A 84 3.28 -20.91 3.94
N ILE A 85 2.13 -20.50 4.48
CA ILE A 85 2.01 -19.88 5.81
C ILE A 85 1.80 -20.96 6.86
N ASP A 86 2.51 -20.83 7.99
CA ASP A 86 2.39 -21.72 9.15
C ASP A 86 1.08 -21.41 9.91
N ASP A 87 0.09 -22.28 9.76
CA ASP A 87 -1.24 -22.12 10.35
C ASP A 87 -1.28 -22.29 11.87
N SER A 88 -0.22 -22.85 12.47
CA SER A 88 -0.05 -22.91 13.92
C SER A 88 0.29 -21.54 14.54
N LYS A 89 0.78 -20.61 13.71
CA LYS A 89 1.18 -19.26 14.12
C LYS A 89 0.27 -18.18 13.58
N VAL A 90 -0.27 -18.40 12.39
CA VAL A 90 -1.17 -17.47 11.72
C VAL A 90 -2.52 -18.13 11.60
N ASP A 91 -3.48 -17.65 12.38
CA ASP A 91 -4.85 -18.17 12.36
C ASP A 91 -5.48 -17.95 10.97
N SER A 92 -5.63 -19.05 10.24
CA SER A 92 -6.16 -19.06 8.88
C SER A 92 -7.59 -18.53 8.77
N THR A 93 -8.34 -18.49 9.89
CA THR A 93 -9.72 -17.99 9.92
C THR A 93 -9.79 -16.46 9.95
N ASN A 94 -8.73 -15.80 10.42
CA ASN A 94 -8.66 -14.34 10.53
C ASN A 94 -7.59 -13.70 9.63
N PHE A 95 -6.74 -14.51 8.99
CA PHE A 95 -5.68 -14.02 8.13
C PHE A 95 -6.22 -13.37 6.86
N VAL A 96 -6.08 -12.04 6.80
CA VAL A 96 -6.26 -11.29 5.56
C VAL A 96 -5.05 -11.58 4.68
N ARG A 97 -5.27 -12.33 3.60
CA ARG A 97 -4.23 -12.77 2.63
C ARG A 97 -3.62 -11.58 1.88
N ASN A 98 -3.36 -11.71 0.57
CA ASN A 98 -2.80 -10.64 -0.25
C ASN A 98 -3.61 -9.34 -0.10
N GLY A 99 -3.01 -8.33 0.51
CA GLY A 99 -3.65 -7.06 0.81
C GLY A 99 -2.65 -5.97 1.14
N ILE A 100 -3.00 -4.73 0.84
CA ILE A 100 -2.22 -3.55 1.20
C ILE A 100 -2.95 -2.83 2.32
N ASP A 101 -2.31 -2.70 3.48
CA ASP A 101 -2.81 -1.84 4.55
C ASP A 101 -2.64 -0.37 4.14
N LEU A 102 -3.75 0.33 3.99
CA LEU A 102 -3.83 1.74 3.59
C LEU A 102 -3.48 2.68 4.75
N GLY A 103 -3.45 2.16 5.99
CA GLY A 103 -3.18 2.92 7.19
C GLY A 103 -4.12 4.11 7.40
N ILE A 104 -3.73 4.97 8.34
CA ILE A 104 -4.51 6.15 8.75
C ILE A 104 -3.74 7.47 8.56
N THR A 105 -2.49 7.39 8.09
CA THR A 105 -1.62 8.57 7.89
C THR A 105 -2.20 9.54 6.86
N ILE A 106 -2.81 9.02 5.78
CA ILE A 106 -3.48 9.81 4.77
C ILE A 106 -4.98 9.79 5.05
N PRO A 107 -5.65 10.95 5.24
CA PRO A 107 -7.08 11.00 5.45
C PRO A 107 -7.85 10.31 4.32
N VAL A 108 -8.89 9.55 4.66
CA VAL A 108 -9.72 8.77 3.72
C VAL A 108 -10.19 9.61 2.54
N VAL A 109 -10.77 10.80 2.80
CA VAL A 109 -11.25 11.71 1.75
C VAL A 109 -10.13 12.12 0.80
N LYS A 110 -8.93 12.34 1.33
CA LYS A 110 -7.75 12.74 0.57
C LYS A 110 -7.24 11.59 -0.30
N LEU A 111 -7.14 10.37 0.24
CA LEU A 111 -6.73 9.20 -0.53
C LEU A 111 -7.73 8.86 -1.64
N THR A 112 -9.03 8.90 -1.33
CA THR A 112 -10.09 8.69 -2.33
C THR A 112 -10.02 9.72 -3.45
N THR A 113 -9.73 10.98 -3.11
CA THR A 113 -9.51 12.04 -4.11
C THR A 113 -8.27 11.76 -4.95
N TRP A 114 -7.19 11.24 -4.35
CA TRP A 114 -5.97 10.87 -5.08
C TRP A 114 -6.19 9.74 -6.07
N MET A 115 -7.00 8.75 -5.71
CA MET A 115 -7.36 7.63 -6.59
C MET A 115 -8.42 7.98 -7.64
N SER A 116 -8.91 9.22 -7.64
CA SER A 116 -9.90 9.72 -8.59
C SER A 116 -9.23 10.62 -9.63
N PRO A 117 -8.95 10.13 -10.85
CA PRO A 117 -8.21 10.87 -11.87
C PRO A 117 -8.96 12.14 -12.32
N HIS A 118 -10.29 12.13 -12.25
CA HIS A 118 -11.13 13.29 -12.54
C HIS A 118 -12.33 13.34 -11.56
N PRO A 119 -12.65 14.51 -10.95
CA PRO A 119 -13.74 14.64 -9.98
C PRO A 119 -15.16 14.31 -10.49
N ILE A 120 -15.38 14.28 -11.81
CA ILE A 120 -16.68 13.97 -12.42
C ILE A 120 -16.79 12.48 -12.77
N ASN A 121 -15.65 11.79 -12.92
CA ASN A 121 -15.62 10.37 -13.21
C ASN A 121 -15.86 9.57 -11.91
N LEU A 122 -16.70 8.53 -12.01
CA LEU A 122 -16.89 7.57 -10.93
C LEU A 122 -15.54 6.95 -10.57
N SER A 123 -15.09 7.19 -9.33
CA SER A 123 -13.91 6.52 -8.81
C SER A 123 -14.19 5.02 -8.72
N LEU A 124 -13.35 4.22 -9.38
CA LEU A 124 -13.38 2.77 -9.22
C LEU A 124 -12.82 2.34 -7.86
N PHE A 125 -12.18 3.27 -7.14
CA PHE A 125 -11.65 3.05 -5.81
C PHE A 125 -12.73 3.25 -4.75
N LYS A 126 -13.00 2.18 -3.99
CA LYS A 126 -13.82 2.22 -2.79
C LYS A 126 -12.90 1.99 -1.60
N TYR A 127 -12.80 2.99 -0.72
CA TYR A 127 -11.98 2.86 0.47
C TYR A 127 -12.57 1.77 1.38
N PRO A 128 -11.80 0.71 1.70
CA PRO A 128 -12.27 -0.39 2.53
C PRO A 128 -12.38 0.03 4.00
N GLY A 129 -13.44 -0.41 4.69
CA GLY A 129 -13.70 0.00 6.08
C GLY A 129 -12.71 -0.55 7.10
N ASP A 130 -12.02 -1.64 6.77
CA ASP A 130 -10.93 -2.24 7.55
C ASP A 130 -9.55 -1.69 7.18
N HIS A 131 -9.49 -0.69 6.30
CA HIS A 131 -8.25 -0.10 5.77
C HIS A 131 -7.39 -1.07 4.94
N ILE A 132 -7.85 -2.29 4.63
CA ILE A 132 -7.07 -3.26 3.84
C ILE A 132 -7.59 -3.34 2.40
N LEU A 133 -6.79 -2.90 1.44
CA LEU A 133 -7.08 -3.10 0.02
C LEU A 133 -6.67 -4.51 -0.40
N LYS A 134 -7.65 -5.42 -0.49
CA LYS A 134 -7.43 -6.81 -0.91
C LYS A 134 -6.93 -6.87 -2.36
N CYS A 135 -5.88 -7.66 -2.58
CA CYS A 135 -5.25 -7.84 -3.87
C CYS A 135 -5.78 -9.10 -4.56
N TYR A 136 -6.20 -9.01 -5.82
CA TYR A 136 -6.70 -10.14 -6.58
C TYR A 136 -6.55 -9.96 -8.09
N GLY A 137 -6.16 -11.03 -8.78
CA GLY A 137 -5.95 -11.03 -10.22
C GLY A 137 -4.95 -9.96 -10.69
N THR A 138 -4.91 -9.74 -11.99
CA THR A 138 -4.05 -8.76 -12.63
C THR A 138 -4.87 -7.82 -13.51
N ILE A 139 -4.30 -6.67 -13.86
CA ILE A 139 -4.84 -5.85 -14.95
C ILE A 139 -4.39 -6.50 -16.27
N PRO A 140 -5.32 -6.79 -17.20
CA PRO A 140 -4.92 -7.30 -18.52
C PRO A 140 -4.01 -6.31 -19.22
N ASP A 141 -3.02 -6.84 -19.92
CA ASP A 141 -2.07 -6.08 -20.72
C ASP A 141 -2.77 -5.08 -21.64
N GLU A 142 -3.79 -5.52 -22.40
CA GLU A 142 -4.50 -4.62 -23.31
C GLU A 142 -5.18 -3.45 -22.60
N GLU A 143 -5.59 -3.64 -21.35
CA GLU A 143 -6.18 -2.57 -20.53
C GLU A 143 -5.12 -1.58 -20.03
N ILE A 144 -3.91 -2.04 -19.70
CA ILE A 144 -2.76 -1.17 -19.38
C ILE A 144 -2.41 -0.33 -20.61
N TRP A 145 -2.42 -0.93 -21.80
CA TRP A 145 -2.03 -0.28 -23.06
C TRP A 145 -3.10 0.62 -23.65
N LYS A 146 -4.38 0.24 -23.50
CA LYS A 146 -5.54 0.97 -24.02
C LYS A 146 -6.56 1.13 -22.91
N PRO A 147 -6.32 2.02 -21.93
CA PRO A 147 -7.27 2.23 -20.86
C PRO A 147 -8.61 2.72 -21.45
N SER A 148 -9.72 2.32 -20.82
CA SER A 148 -11.05 2.72 -21.31
C SER A 148 -11.21 4.24 -21.29
N SER A 149 -11.95 4.80 -22.26
CA SER A 149 -12.31 6.23 -22.34
C SER A 149 -13.03 6.80 -21.10
N LYS A 150 -13.46 5.95 -20.16
CA LYS A 150 -14.02 6.33 -18.86
C LYS A 150 -12.97 6.68 -17.79
N ARG A 151 -11.67 6.56 -18.10
CA ARG A 151 -10.55 6.80 -17.17
C ARG A 151 -9.72 8.01 -17.60
N LEU A 152 -10.39 9.11 -17.92
CA LEU A 152 -9.71 10.36 -18.25
C LEU A 152 -9.29 11.07 -16.97
N ASP A 153 -8.07 11.61 -16.97
CA ASP A 153 -7.62 12.58 -15.98
C ASP A 153 -8.15 14.00 -16.29
N ARG A 154 -7.68 15.00 -15.53
CA ARG A 154 -8.11 16.40 -15.69
C ARG A 154 -7.74 17.00 -17.05
N ASP A 155 -6.76 16.43 -17.73
CA ASP A 155 -6.24 16.90 -19.01
C ASP A 155 -6.78 16.04 -20.17
N ASN A 156 -7.81 15.22 -19.92
CA ASN A 156 -8.37 14.24 -20.87
C ASN A 156 -7.36 13.18 -21.36
N HIS A 157 -6.36 12.84 -20.54
CA HIS A 157 -5.49 11.70 -20.82
C HIS A 157 -6.00 10.44 -20.10
N LEU A 158 -5.90 9.30 -20.78
CA LEU A 158 -6.20 7.99 -20.19
C LEU A 158 -5.23 7.70 -19.05
N CYS A 159 -5.76 7.49 -17.85
CA CYS A 159 -4.96 7.36 -16.63
C CYS A 159 -5.52 6.27 -15.71
N ILE A 160 -4.70 5.25 -15.42
CA ILE A 160 -4.99 4.27 -14.38
C ILE A 160 -4.24 4.70 -13.12
N MET A 161 -4.99 5.07 -12.09
CA MET A 161 -4.44 5.36 -10.77
C MET A 161 -4.03 4.07 -10.08
N VAL A 162 -2.82 4.06 -9.55
CA VAL A 162 -2.25 2.90 -8.84
C VAL A 162 -1.75 3.30 -7.48
N ILE A 163 -1.73 2.33 -6.58
CA ILE A 163 -1.32 2.48 -5.19
C ILE A 163 -0.32 1.38 -4.83
N LYS A 164 0.64 1.73 -3.98
CA LYS A 164 1.51 0.78 -3.30
C LYS A 164 1.75 1.21 -1.87
N ARG A 165 2.21 0.28 -1.03
CA ARG A 165 2.84 0.60 0.24
C ARG A 165 4.25 0.05 0.25
N GLY A 166 5.22 0.95 0.23
CA GLY A 166 6.64 0.62 0.28
C GLY A 166 7.20 0.73 1.69
N TYR A 167 8.32 0.07 1.95
CA TYR A 167 9.03 0.18 3.22
C TYR A 167 9.57 1.59 3.46
N ALA A 168 10.12 2.22 2.41
CA ALA A 168 10.77 3.52 2.53
C ALA A 168 9.79 4.67 2.31
N SER A 169 8.89 4.55 1.33
CA SER A 169 7.95 5.63 0.98
C SER A 169 6.60 5.59 1.70
N ASP A 170 6.34 4.54 2.51
CA ASP A 170 5.00 4.22 3.00
C ASP A 170 3.96 4.15 1.85
N LEU A 171 2.70 4.51 2.11
CA LEU A 171 1.62 4.50 1.13
C LEU A 171 1.75 5.63 0.10
N THR A 172 1.92 5.26 -1.17
CA THR A 172 2.03 6.21 -2.29
C THR A 172 1.03 5.91 -3.40
N VAL A 173 0.60 6.96 -4.11
CA VAL A 173 -0.30 6.89 -5.26
C VAL A 173 0.42 7.44 -6.48
N GLY A 174 0.29 6.75 -7.61
CA GLY A 174 0.90 7.09 -8.88
C GLY A 174 -0.06 6.90 -10.05
N ARG A 175 0.46 7.15 -11.24
CA ARG A 175 -0.27 7.00 -12.51
C ARG A 175 0.49 6.04 -13.40
N LEU A 176 -0.18 5.03 -13.94
CA LEU A 176 0.45 4.20 -14.96
C LEU A 176 0.69 5.02 -16.22
N ASN A 177 1.92 4.94 -16.72
CA ASN A 177 2.26 5.40 -18.05
C ASN A 177 1.82 4.35 -19.07
N THR A 178 1.18 4.78 -20.16
CA THR A 178 0.78 3.90 -21.27
C THR A 178 1.94 3.59 -22.22
N THR A 179 3.10 4.24 -22.05
CA THR A 179 4.30 4.03 -22.88
C THR A 179 5.14 2.89 -22.33
N ARG A 180 5.57 1.96 -23.21
CA ARG A 180 6.45 0.84 -22.84
C ARG A 180 7.83 1.34 -22.43
N SER A 181 8.33 0.90 -21.28
CA SER A 181 9.76 0.92 -21.00
C SER A 181 10.35 -0.44 -21.35
N PHE A 182 11.49 -0.42 -22.03
CA PHE A 182 12.30 -1.60 -22.28
C PHE A 182 13.58 -1.44 -21.49
N THR A 183 13.84 -2.35 -20.56
CA THR A 183 15.13 -2.43 -19.89
C THR A 183 15.98 -3.49 -20.57
N LYS A 184 17.25 -3.17 -20.82
CA LYS A 184 18.20 -4.08 -21.44
C LYS A 184 19.27 -4.45 -20.42
N VAL A 185 19.21 -5.67 -19.93
CA VAL A 185 20.16 -6.19 -18.94
C VAL A 185 21.32 -6.84 -19.69
N TYR A 186 22.51 -6.26 -19.54
CA TYR A 186 23.75 -6.83 -20.08
C TYR A 186 24.42 -7.68 -19.00
N SER A 187 24.55 -8.99 -19.26
CA SER A 187 25.41 -9.86 -18.47
C SER A 187 26.74 -10.06 -19.20
N MET A 188 27.85 -10.09 -18.47
CA MET A 188 29.20 -10.26 -19.05
C MET A 188 29.24 -11.48 -19.98
N GLY A 189 29.52 -11.25 -21.27
CA GLY A 189 29.65 -12.31 -22.28
C GLY A 189 28.34 -12.87 -22.85
N GLN A 190 27.17 -12.31 -22.51
CA GLN A 190 25.88 -12.71 -23.06
C GLN A 190 25.22 -11.57 -23.86
N PRO A 191 24.44 -11.88 -24.92
CA PRO A 191 23.58 -10.88 -25.55
C PRO A 191 22.67 -10.22 -24.52
N GLY A 192 22.52 -8.89 -24.58
CA GLY A 192 21.68 -8.17 -23.62
C GLY A 192 20.23 -8.67 -23.69
N GLN A 193 19.69 -9.12 -22.56
CA GLN A 193 18.31 -9.56 -22.45
C GLN A 193 17.39 -8.35 -22.33
N MET A 194 16.22 -8.39 -22.97
CA MET A 194 15.26 -7.30 -22.98
C MET A 194 14.08 -7.68 -22.10
N SER A 195 13.79 -6.85 -21.09
CA SER A 195 12.55 -6.93 -20.31
C SER A 195 11.60 -5.84 -20.75
N ARG A 196 10.30 -6.14 -20.76
CA ARG A 196 9.25 -5.12 -20.75
C ARG A 196 8.97 -4.72 -19.31
N GLU A 197 8.78 -3.43 -19.12
CA GLU A 197 8.39 -2.86 -17.83
C GLU A 197 7.30 -1.81 -18.03
N VAL A 198 6.57 -1.53 -16.96
CA VAL A 198 5.56 -0.48 -16.92
C VAL A 198 6.05 0.63 -16.01
N THR A 199 6.10 1.85 -16.52
CA THR A 199 6.48 3.01 -15.72
C THR A 199 5.29 3.54 -14.92
N VAL A 200 5.50 3.80 -13.63
CA VAL A 200 4.56 4.55 -12.79
C VAL A 200 5.09 5.96 -12.60
N LEU A 201 4.31 6.95 -13.03
CA LEU A 201 4.63 8.37 -12.83
C LEU A 201 4.07 8.88 -11.50
N PRO A 202 4.65 9.96 -10.94
CA PRO A 202 4.04 10.67 -9.82
C PRO A 202 2.58 11.05 -10.11
N ARG A 203 1.77 11.05 -9.05
CA ARG A 203 0.33 11.37 -9.11
C ARG A 203 0.02 12.67 -9.86
N ASN A 204 0.85 13.69 -9.69
CA ASN A 204 0.81 14.93 -10.46
C ASN A 204 2.12 15.72 -10.33
N SER A 205 2.22 16.88 -10.98
CA SER A 205 3.41 17.75 -10.93
C SER A 205 3.78 18.30 -9.55
N LYS A 206 2.91 18.13 -8.54
CA LYS A 206 3.14 18.57 -7.16
C LYS A 206 3.35 17.42 -6.18
N SER A 207 3.27 16.16 -6.64
CA SER A 207 3.56 15.00 -5.79
C SER A 207 5.04 14.68 -5.83
N SER A 208 5.55 14.16 -4.71
CA SER A 208 6.85 13.50 -4.64
C SER A 208 6.93 12.29 -5.58
N ALA A 209 8.12 11.71 -5.67
CA ALA A 209 8.35 10.44 -6.34
C ALA A 209 7.36 9.37 -5.86
N PHE A 210 7.00 8.45 -6.76
CA PHE A 210 6.12 7.33 -6.43
C PHE A 210 6.82 6.31 -5.52
N SER A 211 8.13 6.16 -5.63
CA SER A 211 8.95 5.19 -4.90
C SER A 211 10.28 5.77 -4.45
N GLU A 212 10.82 5.20 -3.38
CA GLU A 212 12.14 5.50 -2.81
C GLU A 212 13.01 4.23 -2.76
N PRO A 213 14.35 4.36 -2.68
CA PRO A 213 15.24 3.23 -2.43
C PRO A 213 14.81 2.43 -1.20
N GLY A 214 14.55 1.14 -1.39
CA GLY A 214 14.01 0.25 -0.35
C GLY A 214 12.56 -0.18 -0.58
N ASP A 215 11.86 0.39 -1.56
CA ASP A 215 10.50 -0.04 -1.92
C ASP A 215 10.45 -1.27 -2.85
N SER A 216 11.59 -1.75 -3.36
CA SER A 216 11.65 -2.90 -4.28
C SER A 216 10.92 -4.13 -3.73
N GLY A 217 10.18 -4.81 -4.59
CA GLY A 217 9.31 -5.94 -4.24
C GLY A 217 7.90 -5.55 -3.77
N SER A 218 7.61 -4.25 -3.59
CA SER A 218 6.26 -3.80 -3.26
C SER A 218 5.28 -4.07 -4.41
N ALA A 219 4.13 -4.64 -4.09
CA ALA A 219 3.05 -4.81 -5.05
C ALA A 219 2.41 -3.46 -5.42
N VAL A 220 2.22 -3.25 -6.72
CA VAL A 220 1.50 -2.09 -7.27
C VAL A 220 0.14 -2.56 -7.75
N VAL A 221 -0.94 -1.92 -7.28
CA VAL A 221 -2.31 -2.32 -7.61
C VAL A 221 -3.16 -1.13 -8.07
N ASP A 222 -4.21 -1.39 -8.86
CA ASP A 222 -5.22 -0.36 -9.15
C ASP A 222 -6.18 -0.12 -7.97
N GLY A 223 -7.07 0.87 -8.12
CA GLY A 223 -8.09 1.16 -7.11
C GLY A 223 -9.09 0.02 -6.83
N ARG A 224 -9.08 -1.06 -7.61
CA ARG A 224 -9.90 -2.26 -7.36
C ARG A 224 -9.11 -3.34 -6.64
N GLY A 225 -7.80 -3.20 -6.50
CA GLY A 225 -6.93 -4.24 -5.94
C GLY A 225 -6.38 -5.22 -6.97
N ARG A 226 -6.49 -4.92 -8.28
CA ARG A 226 -5.86 -5.76 -9.31
C ARG A 226 -4.38 -5.44 -9.42
N ILE A 227 -3.55 -6.47 -9.48
CA ILE A 227 -2.10 -6.33 -9.51
C ILE A 227 -1.65 -5.85 -10.89
N VAL A 228 -0.78 -4.85 -10.89
CA VAL A 228 -0.08 -4.36 -12.09
C VAL A 228 1.26 -5.06 -12.23
N GLY A 229 1.95 -5.24 -11.11
CA GLY A 229 3.27 -5.86 -11.06
C GLY A 229 3.94 -5.59 -9.72
N LEU A 230 5.19 -6.03 -9.63
CA LEU A 230 6.08 -5.74 -8.50
C LEU A 230 7.02 -4.60 -8.88
N LEU A 231 7.26 -3.70 -7.93
CA LEU A 231 8.20 -2.61 -8.14
C LEU A 231 9.63 -3.16 -8.15
N THR A 232 10.35 -3.02 -9.26
CA THR A 232 11.74 -3.49 -9.41
C THR A 232 12.76 -2.37 -9.19
N GLY A 233 12.39 -1.12 -9.44
CA GLY A 233 13.24 0.03 -9.21
C GLY A 233 12.53 1.36 -9.45
N GLY A 234 13.18 2.45 -9.04
CA GLY A 234 12.83 3.81 -9.40
C GLY A 234 13.83 4.37 -10.40
N ALA A 235 13.36 5.24 -11.30
CA ALA A 235 14.20 5.99 -12.21
C ALA A 235 13.67 7.41 -12.35
N GLY A 236 14.57 8.39 -12.45
CA GLY A 236 14.26 9.82 -12.53
C GLY A 236 14.57 10.54 -11.21
N ASP A 237 15.49 11.50 -11.30
CA ASP A 237 15.80 12.48 -10.25
C ASP A 237 14.88 13.71 -10.37
#